data_AF-A0A370DYX2-F1
#
_entry.id   AF-A0A370DYX2-F1
#
_cell.length_a   1.000
_cell.length_b   1.000
_cell.length_c   1.000
_cell.angle_alpha   90.00
_cell.angle_beta   90.00
_cell.angle_gamma   90.00
#
_symmetry.space_group_name_H-M   'P 1'
#
loop_
_entity.id
_entity.type
_entity.pdbx_description
1 polymer ?
#
loop_
_entity_poly.entity_id
_entity_poly.type
_entity_poly.pdbx_seq_one_letter_code
_entity_poly.pdbx_strand_id
1 'polypeptide(L)'
;MTLNEKIKLDGAPILLFALIVGSKTYGLWSYLADKPNLWMMLKNISSMGQDGAYYLTNELTYILYFITALAFDFLVFYSFIVRGKAKSKPQGFWENLFPLLTVFVPVIGFTLLFFPQVRQFVPGYSPETLEVFRSITPLFSFYFSMTGFITGLFGAAFSIWAISYLKHSFGLRAAVRTLVSTGPYARIRHPLYFGEIVHIFGIAILSGTPVGLYLFVGAVLLQIIRAKIEERKFMRTLPEYENYRKNTGFLWPKLVRV
;
A
#
# COMPACT_ATOMS: atom_id res chain seq x y z
N MET A 1 1.37 3.07 27.97
CA MET A 1 0.94 4.43 27.60
C MET A 1 -0.56 4.48 27.85
N THR A 2 -1.04 5.44 28.63
CA THR A 2 -2.45 5.53 28.99
C THR A 2 -3.30 5.93 27.77
N LEU A 3 -4.61 5.70 27.81
CA LEU A 3 -5.51 6.09 26.71
C LEU A 3 -5.47 7.61 26.44
N ASN A 4 -5.44 8.42 27.50
CA ASN A 4 -5.35 9.88 27.40
C ASN A 4 -4.04 10.35 26.74
N GLU A 5 -2.91 9.72 27.07
CA GLU A 5 -1.63 9.99 26.39
C GLU A 5 -1.72 9.69 24.89
N LYS A 6 -2.43 8.61 24.50
CA LYS A 6 -2.58 8.19 23.10
C LYS A 6 -3.45 9.18 22.33
N ILE A 7 -4.60 9.56 22.87
CA ILE A 7 -5.48 10.55 22.24
C ILE A 7 -4.73 11.88 22.05
N LYS A 8 -3.92 12.31 23.02
CA LYS A 8 -3.15 13.55 22.89
C LYS A 8 -2.08 13.52 21.80
N LEU A 9 -1.42 12.37 21.57
CA LEU A 9 -0.35 12.24 20.58
C LEU A 9 -0.86 11.81 19.18
N ASP A 10 -1.94 11.03 19.14
CA ASP A 10 -2.44 10.31 17.96
C ASP A 10 -3.92 10.49 17.69
N GLY A 11 -4.60 11.39 18.38
CA GLY A 11 -6.05 11.57 18.20
C GLY A 11 -6.43 11.77 16.74
N ALA A 12 -5.67 12.60 16.00
CA ALA A 12 -5.91 12.83 14.57
C ALA A 12 -5.77 11.55 13.71
N PRO A 13 -4.64 10.82 13.69
CA PRO A 13 -4.55 9.58 12.92
C PRO A 13 -5.52 8.49 13.41
N ILE A 14 -5.77 8.36 14.72
CA ILE A 14 -6.75 7.40 15.24
C ILE A 14 -8.14 7.70 14.69
N LEU A 15 -8.58 8.96 14.76
CA LEU A 15 -9.88 9.38 14.25
C LEU A 15 -9.97 9.19 12.73
N LEU A 16 -8.94 9.60 11.99
CA LEU A 16 -8.88 9.44 10.53
C LEU A 16 -9.05 7.97 10.13
N PHE A 17 -8.24 7.06 10.68
CA PHE A 17 -8.31 5.65 10.32
C PHE A 17 -9.55 4.96 10.87
N ALA A 18 -10.11 5.39 12.01
CA ALA A 18 -11.41 4.93 12.49
C ALA A 18 -12.52 5.25 11.49
N LEU A 19 -12.55 6.49 10.98
CA LEU A 19 -13.51 6.92 9.96
C LEU A 19 -13.31 6.14 8.66
N ILE A 20 -12.07 5.99 8.18
CA ILE A 20 -11.77 5.22 6.97
C ILE A 20 -12.25 3.77 7.10
N VAL A 21 -11.89 3.09 8.20
CA VAL A 21 -12.29 1.70 8.46
C VAL A 21 -13.79 1.58 8.59
N GLY A 22 -14.45 2.49 9.31
CA GLY A 22 -15.90 2.51 9.47
C GLY A 22 -16.63 2.70 8.14
N SER A 23 -16.23 3.71 7.35
CA SER A 23 -16.81 3.99 6.03
C SER A 23 -16.60 2.83 5.06
N LYS A 24 -15.39 2.23 5.03
CA LYS A 24 -15.12 1.06 4.18
C LYS A 24 -15.95 -0.14 4.62
N THR A 25 -16.01 -0.44 5.93
CA THR A 25 -16.80 -1.56 6.45
C THR A 25 -18.28 -1.40 6.08
N TYR A 26 -18.84 -0.20 6.25
CA TYR A 26 -20.20 0.11 5.82
C TYR A 26 -20.36 -0.04 4.31
N GLY A 27 -19.43 0.49 3.51
CA GLY A 27 -19.47 0.37 2.05
C GLY A 27 -19.45 -1.08 1.56
N LEU A 28 -18.60 -1.93 2.14
CA LEU A 28 -18.55 -3.36 1.83
C LEU A 28 -19.84 -4.07 2.23
N TRP A 29 -20.37 -3.78 3.42
CA TRP A 29 -21.63 -4.35 3.88
C TRP A 29 -22.79 -3.97 2.94
N SER A 30 -22.95 -2.68 2.63
CA SER A 30 -23.98 -2.18 1.73
C SER A 30 -23.85 -2.79 0.34
N TYR A 31 -22.63 -2.92 -0.19
CA TYR A 31 -22.37 -3.56 -1.47
C TYR A 31 -22.83 -5.03 -1.51
N LEU A 32 -22.54 -5.79 -0.44
CA LEU A 32 -22.94 -7.19 -0.34
C LEU A 32 -24.45 -7.35 -0.12
N ALA A 33 -25.07 -6.45 0.64
CA ALA A 33 -26.50 -6.45 0.91
C ALA A 33 -27.34 -6.18 -0.35
N ASP A 34 -26.83 -5.34 -1.27
CA ASP A 34 -27.49 -4.99 -2.53
C ASP A 34 -27.36 -6.09 -3.61
N LYS A 35 -26.62 -7.18 -3.34
CA LYS A 35 -26.37 -8.26 -4.31
C LYS A 35 -26.84 -9.63 -3.82
N PRO A 36 -28.15 -9.83 -3.62
CA PRO A 36 -28.69 -11.12 -3.15
C PRO A 36 -28.37 -12.28 -4.10
N ASN A 37 -28.29 -12.01 -5.40
CA ASN A 37 -27.98 -13.01 -6.42
C ASN A 37 -26.53 -13.51 -6.38
N LEU A 38 -25.59 -12.76 -5.78
CA LEU A 38 -24.18 -13.14 -5.71
C LEU A 38 -24.01 -14.49 -4.98
N TRP A 39 -24.75 -14.70 -3.88
CA TRP A 39 -24.71 -15.92 -3.11
C TRP A 39 -25.27 -17.13 -3.86
N MET A 40 -26.31 -16.92 -4.65
CA MET A 40 -26.89 -17.96 -5.50
C MET A 40 -25.93 -18.32 -6.64
N MET A 41 -25.29 -17.32 -7.24
CA MET A 41 -24.29 -17.49 -8.29
C MET A 41 -23.07 -18.27 -7.81
N LEU A 42 -22.55 -17.98 -6.61
CA LEU A 42 -21.43 -18.71 -5.99
C LEU A 42 -21.74 -20.19 -5.78
N LYS A 43 -22.99 -20.54 -5.43
CA LYS A 43 -23.40 -21.94 -5.22
C LYS A 43 -23.55 -22.73 -6.53
N ASN A 44 -23.78 -22.03 -7.65
CA ASN A 44 -24.05 -22.63 -8.96
C ASN A 44 -22.90 -22.40 -9.95
N ILE A 45 -21.65 -22.26 -9.47
CA ILE A 45 -20.47 -22.03 -10.31
C ILE A 45 -20.31 -23.09 -11.41
N SER A 46 -20.61 -24.36 -11.11
CA SER A 46 -20.42 -25.47 -12.05
C SER A 46 -21.42 -25.48 -13.22
N SER A 47 -22.55 -24.78 -13.08
CA SER A 47 -23.61 -24.70 -14.09
C SER A 47 -23.67 -23.33 -14.79
N MET A 48 -22.69 -22.46 -14.54
CA MET A 48 -22.64 -21.13 -15.14
C MET A 48 -22.10 -21.12 -16.58
N GLY A 49 -22.79 -20.39 -17.45
CA GLY A 49 -22.25 -19.97 -18.75
C GLY A 49 -21.19 -18.89 -18.62
N GLN A 50 -20.54 -18.53 -19.73
CA GLN A 50 -19.43 -17.59 -19.76
C GLN A 50 -19.77 -16.20 -19.20
N ASP A 51 -20.95 -15.67 -19.49
CA ASP A 51 -21.39 -14.36 -18.99
C ASP A 51 -21.54 -14.34 -17.46
N GLY A 52 -22.06 -15.43 -16.89
CA GLY A 52 -22.19 -15.60 -15.45
C GLY A 52 -20.82 -15.67 -14.76
N ALA A 53 -19.87 -16.39 -15.37
CA ALA A 53 -18.50 -16.47 -14.89
C ALA A 53 -17.77 -15.11 -14.97
N TYR A 54 -17.98 -14.35 -16.05
CA TYR A 54 -17.42 -13.01 -16.20
C TYR A 54 -17.95 -12.04 -15.13
N TYR A 55 -19.27 -11.99 -14.94
CA TYR A 55 -19.89 -11.19 -13.89
C TYR A 55 -19.31 -11.56 -12.52
N LEU A 56 -19.31 -12.85 -12.17
CA LEU A 56 -18.82 -13.31 -10.87
C LEU A 56 -17.35 -12.98 -10.65
N THR A 57 -16.51 -13.10 -11.68
CA THR A 57 -15.09 -12.73 -11.61
C THR A 57 -14.92 -11.25 -11.30
N ASN A 58 -15.71 -10.37 -11.94
CA ASN A 58 -15.67 -8.93 -11.68
C ASN A 58 -16.08 -8.60 -10.23
N GLU A 59 -17.16 -9.22 -9.75
CA GLU A 59 -17.65 -9.07 -8.37
C GLU A 59 -16.60 -9.50 -7.34
N LEU A 60 -16.02 -10.69 -7.52
CA LEU A 60 -15.01 -11.23 -6.63
C LEU A 60 -13.73 -10.40 -6.64
N THR A 61 -13.33 -9.88 -7.80
CA THR A 61 -12.17 -9.00 -7.94
C THR A 61 -12.37 -7.70 -7.15
N TYR A 62 -13.55 -7.10 -7.26
CA TYR A 62 -13.91 -5.90 -6.49
C TYR A 62 -13.90 -6.16 -4.98
N ILE A 63 -14.54 -7.24 -4.54
CA ILE A 63 -14.60 -7.64 -3.13
C ILE A 63 -13.19 -7.90 -2.59
N LEU A 64 -12.35 -8.63 -3.33
CA LEU A 64 -10.98 -8.94 -2.93
C LEU A 64 -10.14 -7.68 -2.76
N TYR A 65 -10.22 -6.74 -3.70
CA TYR A 65 -9.56 -5.45 -3.60
C TYR A 65 -10.03 -4.69 -2.35
N PHE A 66 -11.34 -4.64 -2.14
CA PHE A 66 -11.94 -3.90 -1.04
C PHE A 66 -11.56 -4.47 0.33
N ILE A 67 -11.63 -5.80 0.49
CA ILE A 67 -11.23 -6.51 1.70
C ILE A 67 -9.74 -6.28 1.99
N THR A 68 -8.89 -6.35 0.95
CA THR A 68 -7.45 -6.11 1.12
C THR A 68 -7.18 -4.68 1.60
N ALA A 69 -7.82 -3.69 0.98
CA ALA A 69 -7.68 -2.29 1.40
C ALA A 69 -8.20 -2.06 2.83
N LEU A 70 -9.34 -2.66 3.18
CA LEU A 70 -9.90 -2.60 4.53
C LEU A 70 -8.96 -3.26 5.56
N ALA A 71 -8.38 -4.41 5.24
CA ALA A 71 -7.44 -5.12 6.11
C ALA A 71 -6.18 -4.29 6.37
N PHE A 72 -5.63 -3.62 5.34
CA PHE A 72 -4.50 -2.71 5.51
C PHE A 72 -4.85 -1.54 6.43
N ASP A 73 -5.95 -0.82 6.17
CA ASP A 73 -6.35 0.32 6.99
C ASP A 73 -6.69 -0.08 8.43
N PHE A 74 -7.32 -1.24 8.61
CA PHE A 74 -7.58 -1.81 9.92
C PHE A 74 -6.29 -2.09 10.68
N LEU A 75 -5.26 -2.64 10.02
CA LEU A 75 -3.96 -2.87 10.65
C LEU A 75 -3.25 -1.56 11.00
N VAL A 76 -3.35 -0.53 10.15
CA VAL A 76 -2.83 0.81 10.46
C VAL A 76 -3.56 1.39 11.68
N PHE A 77 -4.90 1.35 11.68
CA PHE A 77 -5.73 1.77 12.80
C PHE A 77 -5.33 1.04 14.09
N TYR A 78 -5.35 -0.29 14.06
CA TYR A 78 -4.97 -1.15 15.18
C TYR A 78 -3.58 -0.83 15.68
N SER A 79 -2.62 -0.60 14.78
CA SER A 79 -1.25 -0.24 15.14
C SER A 79 -1.21 1.06 15.94
N PHE A 80 -1.98 2.09 15.57
CA PHE A 80 -2.10 3.31 16.39
C PHE A 80 -2.72 3.06 17.76
N ILE A 81 -3.70 2.16 17.85
CA ILE A 81 -4.32 1.79 19.13
C ILE A 81 -3.33 1.07 20.05
N VAL A 82 -2.51 0.14 19.54
CA VAL A 82 -1.60 -0.66 20.37
C VAL A 82 -0.18 -0.10 20.50
N ARG A 83 0.13 0.96 19.76
CA ARG A 83 1.45 1.57 19.69
C ARG A 83 2.10 1.88 21.04
N GLY A 84 3.41 1.62 21.11
CA GLY A 84 4.28 1.91 22.24
C GLY A 84 4.79 3.36 22.28
N LYS A 85 5.37 3.75 23.42
CA LYS A 85 6.02 5.06 23.59
C LYS A 85 7.25 5.17 22.68
N ALA A 86 7.47 6.34 22.09
CA ALA A 86 8.66 6.62 21.29
C ALA A 86 9.88 6.80 22.20
N LYS A 87 10.97 6.09 21.89
CA LYS A 87 12.30 6.33 22.46
C LYS A 87 12.89 7.65 21.94
N SER A 88 12.62 7.98 20.68
CA SER A 88 12.97 9.27 20.08
C SER A 88 11.81 9.84 19.27
N LYS A 89 11.38 11.05 19.65
CA LYS A 89 10.27 11.79 19.00
C LYS A 89 10.73 12.44 17.70
N PRO A 90 9.86 12.60 16.68
CA PRO A 90 10.20 13.26 15.41
C PRO A 90 10.54 14.74 15.61
N GLN A 91 11.65 15.20 15.01
CA GLN A 91 12.16 16.57 15.11
C GLN A 91 12.29 17.23 13.73
N GLY A 92 11.90 18.51 13.66
CA GLY A 92 11.99 19.31 12.44
C GLY A 92 11.07 18.84 11.31
N PHE A 93 11.23 19.46 10.14
CA PHE A 93 10.43 19.19 8.94
C PHE A 93 10.61 17.75 8.44
N TRP A 94 11.86 17.30 8.33
CA TRP A 94 12.23 16.04 7.69
C TRP A 94 11.70 14.79 8.41
N GLU A 95 11.47 14.85 9.72
CA GLU A 95 10.94 13.72 10.48
C GLU A 95 9.44 13.82 10.75
N ASN A 96 8.84 15.02 10.64
CA ASN A 96 7.41 15.25 10.90
C ASN A 96 6.58 15.35 9.62
N LEU A 97 6.91 16.28 8.73
CA LEU A 97 6.07 16.63 7.58
C LEU A 97 6.47 15.84 6.32
N PHE A 98 7.76 15.67 6.07
CA PHE A 98 8.23 14.95 4.89
C PHE A 98 7.65 13.51 4.77
N PRO A 99 7.59 12.69 5.84
CA PRO A 99 6.98 11.36 5.75
C PRO A 99 5.49 11.38 5.37
N LEU A 100 4.77 12.45 5.73
CA LEU A 100 3.37 12.62 5.34
C LEU A 100 3.26 12.96 3.85
N LEU A 101 4.17 13.79 3.33
CA LEU A 101 4.23 14.09 1.89
C LEU A 101 4.46 12.83 1.06
N THR A 102 5.29 11.90 1.52
CA THR A 102 5.54 10.65 0.79
C THR A 102 4.31 9.74 0.71
N VAL A 103 3.32 9.94 1.58
CA VAL A 103 2.04 9.21 1.55
C VAL A 103 1.01 9.99 0.75
N PHE A 104 0.76 11.25 1.11
CA PHE A 104 -0.34 12.02 0.54
C PHE A 104 -0.09 12.45 -0.90
N VAL A 105 1.15 12.78 -1.30
CA VAL A 105 1.43 13.22 -2.67
C VAL A 105 1.17 12.09 -3.68
N PRO A 106 1.69 10.86 -3.50
CA PRO A 106 1.35 9.75 -4.39
C PRO A 106 -0.13 9.39 -4.34
N VAL A 107 -0.74 9.32 -3.14
CA VAL A 107 -2.17 8.98 -3.00
C VAL A 107 -3.04 9.97 -3.77
N ILE A 108 -2.85 11.28 -3.57
CA ILE A 108 -3.61 12.31 -4.28
C ILE A 108 -3.33 12.24 -5.78
N GLY A 109 -2.05 12.19 -6.17
CA GLY A 109 -1.65 12.15 -7.57
C GLY A 109 -2.27 10.99 -8.34
N PHE A 110 -2.17 9.77 -7.81
CA PHE A 110 -2.79 8.59 -8.43
C PHE A 110 -4.31 8.66 -8.39
N THR A 111 -4.91 9.07 -7.27
CA THR A 111 -6.38 9.19 -7.17
C THR A 111 -6.91 10.12 -8.24
N LEU A 112 -6.26 11.27 -8.47
CA LEU A 112 -6.62 12.21 -9.52
C LEU A 112 -6.60 11.58 -10.93
N LEU A 113 -5.66 10.68 -11.23
CA LEU A 113 -5.62 9.99 -12.54
C LEU A 113 -6.83 9.09 -12.82
N PHE A 114 -7.55 8.65 -11.78
CA PHE A 114 -8.76 7.85 -11.93
C PHE A 114 -10.04 8.68 -12.06
N PHE A 115 -9.98 10.00 -11.88
CA PHE A 115 -11.11 10.88 -12.17
C PHE A 115 -11.19 11.18 -13.68
N PRO A 116 -12.31 10.87 -14.36
CA PRO A 116 -12.46 11.14 -15.80
C PRO A 116 -12.19 12.61 -16.17
N GLN A 117 -12.61 13.53 -15.30
CA GLN A 117 -12.45 14.98 -15.49
C GLN A 117 -10.99 15.44 -15.47
N VAL A 118 -10.12 14.72 -14.76
CA VAL A 118 -8.67 14.98 -14.76
C VAL A 118 -8.02 14.23 -15.93
N ARG A 119 -8.43 12.98 -16.14
CA ARG A 119 -7.85 12.08 -17.14
C ARG A 119 -7.90 12.63 -18.56
N GLN A 120 -8.92 13.41 -18.91
CA GLN A 120 -9.01 14.09 -20.20
C GLN A 120 -7.87 15.09 -20.47
N PHE A 121 -7.23 15.63 -19.42
CA PHE A 121 -6.11 16.58 -19.53
C PHE A 121 -4.74 15.89 -19.43
N VAL A 122 -4.72 14.58 -19.20
CA VAL A 122 -3.50 13.79 -19.03
C VAL A 122 -3.17 13.10 -20.35
N PRO A 123 -1.96 13.27 -20.90
CA PRO A 123 -1.58 12.61 -22.14
C PRO A 123 -1.58 11.09 -21.94
N GLY A 124 -2.29 10.38 -22.82
CA GLY A 124 -2.21 8.93 -22.95
C GLY A 124 -0.99 8.48 -23.75
N TYR A 125 -0.82 7.17 -23.91
CA TYR A 125 0.10 6.62 -24.90
C TYR A 125 -0.36 6.98 -26.31
N SER A 126 0.58 7.19 -27.23
CA SER A 126 0.25 7.53 -28.62
C SER A 126 -0.50 6.37 -29.31
N PRO A 127 -1.35 6.65 -30.31
CA PRO A 127 -2.04 5.60 -31.07
C PRO A 127 -1.10 4.56 -31.66
N GLU A 128 0.03 5.00 -32.21
CA GLU A 128 1.06 4.14 -32.82
C GLU A 128 1.66 3.20 -31.76
N THR A 129 1.91 3.73 -30.56
CA THR A 129 2.43 2.94 -29.43
C THR A 129 1.42 1.87 -29.02
N LEU A 130 0.14 2.21 -28.94
CA LEU A 130 -0.93 1.27 -28.60
C LEU A 130 -1.12 0.21 -29.68
N GLU A 131 -0.97 0.57 -30.95
CA GLU A 131 -1.03 -0.37 -32.07
C GLU A 131 0.13 -1.37 -32.05
N VAL A 132 1.36 -0.91 -31.78
CA VAL A 132 2.52 -1.78 -31.57
C VAL A 132 2.23 -2.78 -30.46
N PHE A 133 1.70 -2.35 -29.32
CA PHE A 133 1.37 -3.27 -28.23
C PHE A 133 0.29 -4.30 -28.59
N ARG A 134 -0.76 -3.89 -29.32
CA ARG A 134 -1.81 -4.80 -29.80
C ARG A 134 -1.29 -5.79 -30.85
N SER A 135 -0.30 -5.39 -31.65
CA SER A 135 0.33 -6.28 -32.64
C SER A 135 1.12 -7.42 -31.99
N ILE A 136 1.70 -7.19 -30.80
CA ILE A 136 2.42 -8.21 -30.03
C ILE A 136 1.44 -9.22 -29.43
N THR A 137 0.34 -8.73 -28.85
CA THR A 137 -0.73 -9.58 -28.33
C THR A 137 -2.09 -8.89 -28.49
N PRO A 138 -3.05 -9.50 -29.22
CA PRO A 138 -4.40 -8.93 -29.38
C PRO A 138 -5.12 -8.68 -28.05
N LEU A 139 -4.74 -9.41 -26.99
CA LEU A 139 -5.26 -9.26 -25.62
C LEU A 139 -4.37 -8.39 -24.73
N PHE A 140 -3.54 -7.50 -25.30
CA PHE A 140 -2.61 -6.65 -24.56
C PHE A 140 -3.26 -5.92 -23.40
N SER A 141 -4.39 -5.24 -23.63
CA SER A 141 -5.07 -4.48 -22.58
C SER A 141 -5.47 -5.36 -21.41
N PHE A 142 -5.94 -6.59 -21.68
CA PHE A 142 -6.31 -7.55 -20.63
C PHE A 142 -5.09 -7.97 -19.81
N TYR A 143 -4.01 -8.42 -20.47
CA TYR A 143 -2.79 -8.85 -19.78
C TYR A 143 -2.14 -7.70 -19.01
N PHE A 144 -2.17 -6.49 -19.56
CA PHE A 144 -1.63 -5.29 -18.92
C PHE A 144 -2.41 -4.95 -17.65
N SER A 145 -3.75 -4.91 -17.72
CA SER A 145 -4.61 -4.69 -16.55
C SER A 145 -4.46 -5.80 -15.51
N MET A 146 -4.41 -7.06 -15.93
CA MET A 146 -4.24 -8.20 -15.02
C MET A 146 -2.88 -8.15 -14.31
N THR A 147 -1.82 -7.80 -15.04
CA THR A 147 -0.48 -7.62 -14.46
C THR A 147 -0.48 -6.50 -13.43
N GLY A 148 -1.10 -5.36 -13.73
CA GLY A 148 -1.24 -4.25 -12.79
C GLY A 148 -2.02 -4.64 -11.54
N PHE A 149 -3.14 -5.36 -11.70
CA PHE A 149 -3.96 -5.84 -10.59
C PHE A 149 -3.20 -6.84 -9.70
N ILE A 150 -2.62 -7.89 -10.27
CA ILE A 150 -1.88 -8.92 -9.52
C ILE A 150 -0.68 -8.30 -8.81
N THR A 151 0.06 -7.42 -9.48
CA THR A 151 1.20 -6.71 -8.89
C THR A 151 0.75 -5.83 -7.73
N GLY A 152 -0.32 -5.06 -7.93
CA GLY A 152 -0.91 -4.20 -6.91
C GLY A 152 -1.38 -4.99 -5.68
N LEU A 153 -2.08 -6.10 -5.91
CA LEU A 153 -2.59 -6.98 -4.86
C LEU A 153 -1.46 -7.66 -4.08
N PHE A 154 -0.44 -8.15 -4.78
CA PHE A 154 0.76 -8.71 -4.14
C PHE A 154 1.47 -7.69 -3.26
N GLY A 155 1.68 -6.46 -3.75
CA GLY A 155 2.28 -5.39 -2.96
C GLY A 155 1.47 -5.07 -1.70
N ALA A 156 0.14 -4.98 -1.82
CA ALA A 156 -0.74 -4.73 -0.68
C ALA A 156 -0.70 -5.88 0.35
N ALA A 157 -0.76 -7.13 -0.11
CA ALA A 157 -0.64 -8.30 0.76
C ALA A 157 0.73 -8.36 1.47
N PHE A 158 1.81 -8.01 0.77
CA PHE A 158 3.15 -7.91 1.36
C PHE A 158 3.23 -6.79 2.41
N SER A 159 2.62 -5.63 2.15
CA SER A 159 2.51 -4.54 3.13
C SER A 159 1.73 -4.94 4.38
N ILE A 160 0.61 -5.67 4.21
CA ILE A 160 -0.17 -6.25 5.31
C ILE A 160 0.69 -7.21 6.14
N TRP A 161 1.45 -8.08 5.47
CA TRP A 161 2.38 -8.97 6.14
C TRP A 161 3.43 -8.17 6.93
N ALA A 162 4.05 -7.16 6.34
CA ALA A 162 5.05 -6.33 7.01
C ALA A 162 4.48 -5.54 8.20
N ILE A 163 3.34 -4.86 8.07
CA ILE A 163 2.78 -4.06 9.17
C ILE A 163 2.34 -4.95 10.34
N SER A 164 1.93 -6.19 10.09
CA SER A 164 1.57 -7.17 11.13
C SER A 164 2.72 -7.51 12.09
N TYR A 165 3.98 -7.29 11.68
CA TYR A 165 5.16 -7.42 12.54
C TYR A 165 5.54 -6.10 13.22
N LEU A 166 5.24 -4.94 12.62
CA LEU A 166 5.53 -3.65 13.23
C LEU A 166 4.65 -3.37 14.45
N LYS A 167 3.32 -3.52 14.31
CA LYS A 167 2.30 -3.27 15.35
C LYS A 167 2.68 -2.13 16.31
N HIS A 168 3.25 -2.47 17.47
CA HIS A 168 3.63 -1.54 18.53
C HIS A 168 4.66 -0.47 18.13
N SER A 169 5.48 -0.74 17.11
CA SER A 169 6.55 0.13 16.63
C SER A 169 6.15 1.04 15.46
N PHE A 170 4.97 0.83 14.86
CA PHE A 170 4.52 1.58 13.69
C PHE A 170 4.30 3.08 13.98
N GLY A 171 4.50 3.92 12.97
CA GLY A 171 4.12 5.33 12.97
C GLY A 171 4.25 5.98 11.60
N LEU A 172 3.44 7.02 11.35
CA LEU A 172 3.47 7.81 10.11
C LEU A 172 4.61 8.82 10.04
N ARG A 173 5.20 9.17 11.19
CA ARG A 173 6.33 10.11 11.31
C ARG A 173 7.58 9.32 11.68
N ALA A 174 8.76 9.85 11.34
CA ALA A 174 10.03 9.21 11.66
C ALA A 174 10.30 9.28 13.17
N ALA A 175 9.82 8.27 13.89
CA ALA A 175 9.96 8.13 15.33
C ALA A 175 10.55 6.75 15.64
N VAL A 176 11.52 6.71 16.57
CA VAL A 176 12.15 5.45 16.96
C VAL A 176 11.43 4.89 18.17
N ARG A 177 10.99 3.64 18.06
CA ARG A 177 10.39 2.84 19.14
C ARG A 177 11.27 1.62 19.39
N THR A 178 10.70 0.42 19.31
CA THR A 178 11.43 -0.84 19.40
C THR A 178 11.85 -1.27 17.99
N LEU A 179 13.10 -1.66 17.84
CA LEU A 179 13.57 -2.27 16.61
C LEU A 179 12.87 -3.62 16.40
N VAL A 180 12.19 -3.78 15.28
CA VAL A 180 11.58 -5.04 14.88
C VAL A 180 12.54 -5.72 13.91
N SER A 181 12.94 -6.95 14.23
CA SER A 181 13.90 -7.74 13.44
C SER A 181 13.39 -9.17 13.16
N THR A 182 12.09 -9.40 13.25
CA THR A 182 11.43 -10.69 13.03
C THR A 182 10.54 -10.66 11.77
N GLY A 183 10.19 -11.84 11.25
CA GLY A 183 9.41 -11.96 10.03
C GLY A 183 10.11 -11.35 8.82
N PRO A 184 9.45 -10.51 8.00
CA PRO A 184 10.10 -9.87 6.85
C PRO A 184 11.26 -8.96 7.25
N TYR A 185 11.24 -8.41 8.46
CA TYR A 185 12.29 -7.55 8.98
C TYR A 185 13.58 -8.32 9.29
N ALA A 186 13.55 -9.65 9.42
CA ALA A 186 14.75 -10.43 9.67
C ALA A 186 15.78 -10.35 8.52
N ARG A 187 15.34 -10.01 7.29
CA ARG A 187 16.19 -9.95 6.10
C ARG A 187 16.16 -8.61 5.36
N ILE A 188 15.08 -7.85 5.51
CA ILE A 188 14.85 -6.59 4.79
C ILE A 188 14.60 -5.49 5.83
N ARG A 189 15.27 -4.33 5.71
CA ARG A 189 15.05 -3.23 6.67
C ARG A 189 13.74 -2.49 6.46
N HIS A 190 13.32 -2.35 5.20
CA HIS A 190 12.12 -1.60 4.82
C HIS A 190 11.11 -2.47 4.03
N PRO A 191 10.66 -3.61 4.56
CA PRO A 191 9.75 -4.51 3.84
C PRO A 191 8.38 -3.87 3.61
N LEU A 192 7.89 -3.04 4.53
CA LEU A 192 6.65 -2.26 4.30
C LEU A 192 6.80 -1.35 3.08
N TYR A 193 7.95 -0.68 2.93
CA TYR A 193 8.18 0.23 1.80
C TYR A 193 8.36 -0.53 0.50
N PHE A 194 8.95 -1.71 0.53
CA PHE A 194 8.94 -2.60 -0.62
C PHE A 194 7.51 -2.95 -1.05
N GLY A 195 6.65 -3.38 -0.12
CA GLY A 195 5.25 -3.68 -0.41
C GLY A 195 4.49 -2.47 -0.96
N GLU A 196 4.67 -1.29 -0.36
CA GLU A 196 4.07 -0.02 -0.83
C GLU A 196 4.55 0.35 -2.24
N ILE A 197 5.85 0.23 -2.53
CA ILE A 197 6.41 0.49 -3.86
C ILE A 197 5.80 -0.46 -4.89
N VAL A 198 5.73 -1.76 -4.60
CA VAL A 198 5.14 -2.74 -5.53
C VAL A 198 3.64 -2.49 -5.72
N HIS A 199 2.92 -2.11 -4.65
CA HIS A 199 1.52 -1.75 -4.74
C HIS A 199 1.29 -0.54 -5.67
N ILE A 200 2.06 0.53 -5.45
CA ILE A 200 2.00 1.74 -6.28
C ILE A 200 2.41 1.45 -7.71
N PHE A 201 3.36 0.55 -7.95
CA PHE A 201 3.72 0.11 -9.30
C PHE A 201 2.54 -0.55 -10.02
N GLY A 202 1.79 -1.42 -9.32
CA GLY A 202 0.54 -1.99 -9.83
C GLY A 202 -0.49 -0.91 -10.19
N ILE A 203 -0.67 0.10 -9.34
CA ILE A 203 -1.56 1.24 -9.61
C ILE A 203 -1.08 2.04 -10.83
N ALA A 204 0.23 2.24 -10.97
CA ALA A 204 0.80 2.95 -12.12
C ALA A 204 0.54 2.22 -13.43
N ILE A 205 0.66 0.89 -13.44
CA ILE A 205 0.24 0.05 -14.57
C ILE A 205 -1.26 0.24 -14.84
N LEU A 206 -2.12 0.09 -13.83
CA LEU A 206 -3.57 0.25 -13.97
C LEU A 206 -4.01 1.64 -14.43
N SER A 207 -3.23 2.69 -14.14
CA SER A 207 -3.50 4.04 -14.64
C SER A 207 -3.45 4.10 -16.17
N GLY A 208 -2.62 3.27 -16.80
CA GLY A 208 -2.48 3.20 -18.26
C GLY A 208 -1.99 4.51 -18.89
N THR A 209 -1.22 5.31 -18.17
CA THR A 209 -0.67 6.59 -18.67
C THR A 209 0.83 6.73 -18.39
N PRO A 210 1.60 7.44 -19.25
CA PRO A 210 2.97 7.82 -18.94
C PRO A 210 3.09 8.65 -17.65
N VAL A 211 2.10 9.52 -17.37
CA VAL A 211 2.07 10.33 -16.13
C VAL A 211 2.03 9.45 -14.88
N GLY A 212 1.29 8.34 -14.92
CA GLY A 212 1.31 7.35 -13.83
C GLY A 212 2.71 6.78 -13.55
N LEU A 213 3.52 6.55 -14.59
CA LEU A 213 4.91 6.10 -14.43
C LEU A 213 5.80 7.19 -13.81
N TYR A 214 5.65 8.46 -14.22
CA TYR A 214 6.38 9.57 -13.61
C TYR A 214 6.02 9.75 -12.13
N LEU A 215 4.73 9.65 -11.79
CA LEU A 215 4.28 9.67 -10.39
C LEU A 215 4.86 8.51 -9.59
N PHE A 216 4.93 7.31 -10.17
CA PHE A 216 5.56 6.15 -9.54
C PHE A 216 7.05 6.40 -9.24
N VAL A 217 7.82 6.88 -10.22
CA VAL A 217 9.24 7.19 -10.03
C VAL A 217 9.42 8.24 -8.94
N GLY A 218 8.61 9.30 -8.95
CA GLY A 218 8.59 10.31 -7.89
C GLY A 218 8.28 9.72 -6.51
N ALA A 219 7.28 8.86 -6.41
CA ALA A 219 6.92 8.16 -5.18
C ALA A 219 8.06 7.29 -4.64
N VAL A 220 8.74 6.53 -5.51
CA VAL A 220 9.90 5.71 -5.16
C VAL A 220 11.04 6.56 -4.60
N LEU A 221 11.34 7.69 -5.25
CA LEU A 221 12.40 8.60 -4.79
C LEU A 221 12.07 9.18 -3.41
N LEU A 222 10.85 9.67 -3.21
CA LEU A 222 10.37 10.16 -1.91
C LEU A 222 10.48 9.08 -0.83
N GLN A 223 10.08 7.84 -1.16
CA GLN A 223 10.13 6.71 -0.23
C GLN A 223 11.56 6.34 0.15
N ILE A 224 12.51 6.35 -0.80
CA ILE A 224 13.94 6.10 -0.52
C ILE A 224 14.51 7.20 0.38
N ILE A 225 14.16 8.47 0.15
CA ILE A 225 14.60 9.58 1.00
C ILE A 225 14.06 9.39 2.42
N ARG A 226 12.77 9.05 2.55
CA ARG A 226 12.12 8.79 3.85
C ARG A 226 12.81 7.65 4.59
N ALA A 227 13.05 6.54 3.92
CA ALA A 227 13.76 5.40 4.48
C ALA A 227 15.15 5.80 5.01
N LYS A 228 15.92 6.59 4.24
CA LYS A 228 17.24 7.08 4.68
C LYS A 228 17.16 8.01 5.89
N ILE A 229 16.13 8.87 5.99
CA ILE A 229 15.90 9.71 7.17
C ILE A 229 15.64 8.83 8.40
N GLU A 230 14.81 7.81 8.26
CA GLU A 230 14.52 6.86 9.32
C GLU A 230 15.76 6.08 9.75
N GLU A 231 16.56 5.56 8.81
CA GLU A 231 17.81 4.86 9.14
C GLU A 231 18.78 5.77 9.91
N ARG A 232 18.95 7.02 9.50
CA ARG A 232 19.81 7.99 10.22
C ARG A 232 19.33 8.20 11.65
N LYS A 233 18.02 8.28 11.85
CA LYS A 233 17.43 8.43 13.17
C LYS A 233 17.63 7.18 14.03
N PHE A 234 17.42 6.00 13.44
CA PHE A 234 17.69 4.73 14.10
C PHE A 234 19.16 4.60 14.51
N MET A 235 20.11 4.88 13.62
CA MET A 235 21.55 4.86 13.91
C MET A 235 21.93 5.78 15.09
N ARG A 236 21.26 6.94 15.23
CA ARG A 236 21.50 7.88 16.34
C ARG A 236 20.84 7.48 17.66
N THR A 237 19.82 6.63 17.61
CA THR A 237 18.98 6.32 18.78
C THR A 237 19.23 4.92 19.33
N LEU A 238 19.57 3.94 18.48
CA LEU A 238 19.71 2.53 18.83
C LEU A 238 21.09 2.00 18.40
N PRO A 239 22.01 1.72 19.35
CA PRO A 239 23.30 1.12 19.04
C PRO A 239 23.18 -0.23 18.31
N GLU A 240 22.17 -1.03 18.64
CA GLU A 240 21.91 -2.34 18.03
C GLU A 240 21.55 -2.27 16.53
N TYR A 241 21.16 -1.08 16.04
CA TYR A 241 20.74 -0.91 14.66
C TYR A 241 21.87 -1.10 13.66
N GLU A 242 23.12 -0.82 14.04
CA GLU A 242 24.26 -1.04 13.15
C GLU A 242 24.44 -2.53 12.84
N ASN A 243 24.35 -3.39 13.86
CA ASN A 243 24.42 -4.84 13.67
C ASN A 243 23.24 -5.34 12.82
N TYR A 244 22.03 -4.85 13.08
CA TYR A 244 20.87 -5.15 12.26
C TYR A 244 21.08 -4.78 10.78
N ARG A 245 21.63 -3.60 10.51
CA ARG A 245 21.95 -3.11 9.15
C ARG A 245 23.01 -3.97 8.45
N LYS A 246 24.00 -4.48 9.19
CA LYS A 246 25.02 -5.41 8.65
C LYS A 246 24.41 -6.75 8.20
N ASN A 247 23.34 -7.21 8.83
CA ASN A 247 22.73 -8.51 8.55
C ASN A 247 21.51 -8.47 7.61
N THR A 248 21.03 -7.29 7.25
CA THR A 248 19.83 -7.11 6.40
C THR A 248 20.15 -6.34 5.13
N GLY A 249 19.32 -6.51 4.10
CA GLY A 249 19.34 -5.64 2.92
C GLY A 249 18.33 -4.48 3.06
N PHE A 250 18.37 -3.53 2.11
CA PHE A 250 17.58 -2.29 2.21
C PHE A 250 16.10 -2.53 1.86
N LEU A 251 15.80 -2.78 0.59
CA LEU A 251 14.47 -3.17 0.08
C LEU A 251 14.40 -4.63 -0.37
N TRP A 252 15.55 -5.27 -0.61
CA TRP A 252 15.68 -6.68 -0.93
C TRP A 252 16.56 -7.39 0.10
N PRO A 253 16.43 -8.71 0.30
CA PRO A 253 17.35 -9.49 1.12
C PRO A 253 18.80 -9.37 0.61
N LYS A 254 19.77 -9.44 1.52
CA LYS A 254 21.17 -9.64 1.12
C LYS A 254 21.30 -11.03 0.50
N LEU A 255 21.94 -11.11 -0.66
CA LEU A 255 22.45 -12.37 -1.17
C LEU A 255 23.58 -12.78 -0.22
N VAL A 256 23.28 -13.70 0.70
CA VAL A 256 24.32 -14.32 1.53
C VAL A 256 25.14 -15.18 0.56
N ARG A 257 26.40 -14.82 0.31
CA ARG A 257 27.35 -15.77 -0.27
C ARG A 257 27.54 -16.83 0.80
N VAL A 258 26.98 -18.02 0.54
CA VAL A 258 27.28 -19.26 1.29
C VAL A 258 28.69 -19.70 0.93
#